data_AF-A0A835ES83-F1
#
_entry.id   AF-A0A835ES83-F1
#
_cell.length_a   1.000
_cell.length_b   1.000
_cell.length_c   1.000
_cell.angle_alpha   90.00
_cell.angle_beta   90.00
_cell.angle_gamma   90.00
#
_symmetry.space_group_name_H-M   'P 1'
#
loop_
_entity.id
_entity.type
_entity.pdbx_description
1 polymer ?
#
loop_
_entity_poly.entity_id
_entity_poly.type
_entity_poly.pdbx_seq_one_letter_code
_entity_poly.pdbx_strand_id
1 'polypeptide(L)'
;MTRLEARKDFNSRIFKEVVIIAAWAIWTHRNEVIFYRAHIALRRWKQLFRDEFSLLLHRAKPTLKLELQTWLSSFHHIFSLASWA
;
A
#
# COMPACT_ATOMS: atom_id res chain seq x y z
N MET A 1 -7.28 5.89 -20.66
CA MET A 1 -7.97 4.89 -19.84
C MET A 1 -9.46 5.08 -20.02
N THR A 2 -10.15 4.14 -20.66
CA THR A 2 -11.59 4.19 -20.90
C THR A 2 -12.37 3.76 -19.64
N ARG A 3 -13.61 4.22 -19.48
CA ARG A 3 -14.46 3.93 -18.30
C ARG A 3 -14.58 2.43 -17.99
N LEU A 4 -14.52 1.57 -19.01
CA LEU A 4 -14.63 0.12 -18.88
C LEU A 4 -13.34 -0.52 -18.33
N GLU A 5 -12.17 0.01 -18.72
CA GLU A 5 -10.87 -0.43 -18.22
C GLU A 5 -10.71 -0.08 -16.75
N ALA A 6 -10.99 1.17 -16.39
CA ALA A 6 -10.97 1.59 -14.98
C ALA A 6 -11.87 0.69 -14.12
N ARG A 7 -13.09 0.38 -14.60
CA ARG A 7 -14.03 -0.47 -13.85
C ARG A 7 -13.55 -1.91 -13.67
N LYS A 8 -12.77 -2.46 -14.62
CA LYS A 8 -12.11 -3.77 -14.46
C LYS A 8 -10.99 -3.70 -13.43
N ASP A 9 -10.17 -2.65 -13.46
CA ASP A 9 -9.06 -2.47 -12.53
C ASP A 9 -9.55 -2.23 -11.09
N PHE A 10 -10.63 -1.48 -10.91
CA PHE A 10 -11.30 -1.30 -9.61
C PHE A 10 -12.01 -2.57 -9.11
N ASN A 11 -12.36 -3.49 -10.00
CA ASN A 11 -12.89 -4.82 -9.64
C ASN A 11 -11.79 -5.86 -9.38
N SER A 12 -10.52 -5.45 -9.46
CA SER A 12 -9.41 -6.29 -9.06
C SER A 12 -9.52 -6.63 -7.56
N ARG A 13 -9.40 -7.92 -7.23
CA ARG A 13 -9.54 -8.39 -5.84
C ARG A 13 -8.43 -7.82 -4.94
N ILE A 14 -7.27 -7.48 -5.51
CA ILE A 14 -6.17 -6.86 -4.78
C ILE A 14 -6.35 -5.36 -4.53
N PHE A 15 -7.19 -4.66 -5.32
CA PHE A 15 -7.37 -3.21 -5.19
C PHE A 15 -7.89 -2.83 -3.80
N LYS A 16 -8.92 -3.53 -3.33
CA LYS A 16 -9.51 -3.28 -2.01
C LYS A 16 -8.49 -3.50 -0.88
N GLU A 17 -7.72 -4.57 -0.96
CA GLU A 17 -6.69 -4.89 0.03
C GLU A 17 -5.63 -3.79 0.10
N VAL A 18 -5.12 -3.34 -1.06
CA VAL A 18 -4.14 -2.25 -1.16
C VAL A 18 -4.68 -0.96 -0.54
N VAL A 19 -5.92 -0.57 -0.88
CA VAL A 19 -6.53 0.68 -0.41
C VAL A 19 -6.79 0.64 1.09
N ILE A 20 -7.27 -0.50 1.62
CA ILE A 20 -7.51 -0.67 3.06
C ILE A 20 -6.20 -0.53 3.83
N ILE A 21 -5.13 -1.21 3.40
CA ILE A 21 -3.82 -1.10 4.05
C ILE A 21 -3.23 0.31 3.93
N ALA A 22 -3.41 0.98 2.79
CA ALA A 22 -2.98 2.37 2.60
C ALA A 22 -3.69 3.32 3.58
N ALA A 23 -5.03 3.21 3.68
CA ALA A 23 -5.84 4.00 4.59
C ALA A 23 -5.48 3.72 6.06
N TRP A 24 -5.25 2.45 6.40
CA TRP A 24 -4.77 2.04 7.72
C TRP A 24 -3.43 2.68 8.07
N ALA A 25 -2.45 2.62 7.17
CA ALA A 25 -1.15 3.25 7.38
C ALA A 25 -1.25 4.79 7.53
N ILE A 26 -2.17 5.45 6.79
CA ILE A 26 -2.43 6.90 6.96
C ILE A 26 -2.96 7.17 8.37
N TRP A 27 -3.95 6.40 8.80
CA TRP A 27 -4.56 6.54 10.11
C TRP A 27 -3.54 6.31 11.24
N THR A 28 -2.73 5.26 11.15
CA THR A 28 -1.66 4.97 12.11
C THR A 28 -0.64 6.10 12.17
N HIS A 29 -0.12 6.56 11.02
CA HIS A 29 0.84 7.67 10.98
C HIS A 29 0.26 8.96 11.55
N ARG A 30 -1.01 9.27 11.24
CA ARG A 30 -1.70 10.43 11.81
C ARG A 30 -1.82 10.32 13.33
N ASN A 31 -2.11 9.14 13.85
CA ASN A 31 -2.16 8.90 15.29
C ASN A 31 -0.79 9.03 15.95
N GLU A 32 0.29 8.58 15.30
CA GLU A 32 1.67 8.81 15.75
C GLU A 32 1.97 10.31 15.92
N VAL A 33 1.53 11.13 14.96
CA VAL A 33 1.71 12.59 15.00
C VAL A 33 0.91 13.22 16.15
N ILE A 34 -0.35 12.84 16.33
CA ILE A 34 -1.25 13.43 17.34
C ILE A 34 -0.84 13.02 18.77
N PHE A 35 -0.62 11.72 19.00
CA PHE A 35 -0.45 11.19 20.35
C PHE A 35 1.01 11.12 20.80
N TYR A 36 1.95 10.96 19.86
CA TYR A 36 3.37 10.77 20.17
C TYR A 36 4.27 11.89 19.64
N ARG A 37 3.68 12.98 19.12
CA ARG A 37 4.40 14.11 18.52
C ARG A 37 5.38 13.68 17.43
N ALA A 38 5.09 12.60 16.71
CA ALA A 38 5.90 12.20 15.57
C ALA A 38 5.85 13.27 14.47
N HIS A 39 6.89 13.33 13.63
CA HIS A 39 6.90 14.24 12.48
C HIS A 39 6.07 13.69 11.32
N ILE A 40 5.37 14.59 10.62
CA ILE A 40 4.71 14.27 9.36
C ILE A 40 5.79 13.94 8.33
N ALA A 41 5.90 12.67 7.93
CA ALA A 41 6.90 12.21 6.98
C ALA A 41 6.31 11.13 6.07
N LEU A 42 6.33 11.38 4.76
CA LEU A 42 5.90 10.39 3.77
C LEU A 42 6.72 9.10 3.85
N ARG A 43 8.01 9.19 4.23
CA ARG A 43 8.87 8.02 4.46
C ARG A 43 8.33 7.13 5.59
N ARG A 44 7.84 7.71 6.68
CA ARG A 44 7.28 6.96 7.82
C ARG A 44 5.99 6.25 7.42
N TRP A 45 5.09 6.96 6.75
CA TRP A 45 3.89 6.34 6.19
C TRP A 45 4.20 5.18 5.23
N LYS A 46 5.20 5.35 4.33
CA LYS A 46 5.65 4.28 3.41
C LYS A 46 6.15 3.05 4.16
N GLN A 47 6.88 3.25 5.26
CA GLN A 47 7.36 2.15 6.10
C GLN A 47 6.18 1.41 6.75
N LEU A 48 5.27 2.14 7.41
CA LEU A 48 4.05 1.57 8.00
C LEU A 48 3.23 0.78 6.97
N PHE A 49 3.05 1.35 5.77
CA PHE A 49 2.37 0.66 4.69
C PHE A 49 3.05 -0.66 4.32
N ARG A 50 4.39 -0.69 4.19
CA ARG A 50 5.14 -1.92 3.88
C ARG A 50 5.03 -2.97 4.98
N ASP A 51 5.12 -2.55 6.24
CA ASP A 51 5.04 -3.44 7.39
C ASP A 51 3.65 -4.10 7.45
N GLU A 52 2.59 -3.31 7.32
CA GLU A 52 1.19 -3.79 7.32
C GLU A 52 0.87 -4.64 6.07
N PHE A 53 1.40 -4.27 4.91
CA PHE A 53 1.25 -5.05 3.69
C PHE A 53 1.96 -6.41 3.79
N SER A 54 3.10 -6.47 4.49
CA SER A 54 3.81 -7.74 4.73
C SER A 54 2.97 -8.68 5.60
N LEU A 55 2.25 -8.14 6.58
CA LEU A 55 1.29 -8.91 7.39
C LEU A 55 0.10 -9.39 6.56
N LEU A 56 -0.43 -8.56 5.66
CA LEU A 56 -1.45 -8.96 4.69
C LEU A 56 -0.98 -10.15 3.85
N LEU A 57 0.25 -10.09 3.30
CA LEU A 57 0.82 -11.18 2.50
C LEU A 57 0.97 -12.50 3.27
N HIS A 58 1.16 -12.44 4.59
CA HIS A 58 1.22 -13.63 5.43
C HIS A 58 -0.14 -14.30 5.59
N ARG A 59 -1.23 -13.51 5.62
CA ARG A 59 -2.62 -13.98 5.83
C ARG A 59 -3.38 -14.24 4.52
N ALA A 60 -2.90 -13.68 3.41
CA ALA A 60 -3.55 -13.80 2.10
C ALA A 60 -3.59 -15.26 1.61
N LYS A 61 -4.70 -15.63 0.96
CA LYS A 61 -4.82 -16.91 0.26
C LYS A 61 -3.73 -17.02 -0.82
N PRO A 62 -3.18 -18.21 -1.12
CA PRO A 62 -2.08 -18.37 -2.06
C PRO A 62 -2.30 -17.71 -3.43
N THR A 63 -3.53 -17.80 -3.97
CA THR A 63 -3.91 -17.19 -5.25
C THR A 63 -3.82 -15.66 -5.23
N LEU A 64 -4.28 -15.03 -4.15
CA LEU A 64 -4.23 -13.58 -3.96
C LEU A 64 -2.82 -13.09 -3.61
N LYS A 65 -2.06 -13.91 -2.89
CA LYS A 65 -0.70 -13.59 -2.42
C LYS A 65 0.24 -13.31 -3.58
N LEU A 66 0.20 -14.10 -4.66
CA LEU A 66 1.05 -13.89 -5.82
C LEU A 66 0.76 -12.55 -6.52
N GLU A 67 -0.53 -12.22 -6.69
CA GLU A 67 -0.96 -10.94 -7.27
C GLU A 67 -0.51 -9.75 -6.40
N LEU A 68 -0.69 -9.84 -5.09
CA LEU A 68 -0.25 -8.82 -4.13
C LEU A 68 1.27 -8.66 -4.10
N GLN A 69 2.04 -9.76 -4.16
CA GLN A 69 3.51 -9.72 -4.20
C GLN A 69 4.03 -9.08 -5.48
N THR A 70 3.42 -9.41 -6.62
CA THR A 70 3.74 -8.80 -7.92
C THR A 70 3.48 -7.30 -7.88
N TRP A 71 2.31 -6.91 -7.35
CA TRP A 71 1.96 -5.50 -7.20
C TRP A 71 2.93 -4.75 -6.28
N LEU A 72 3.28 -5.31 -5.12
CA LEU A 72 4.21 -4.69 -4.18
C LEU A 72 5.62 -4.51 -4.77
N SER A 73 6.06 -5.48 -5.57
CA SER A 73 7.36 -5.41 -6.27
C SER A 73 7.38 -4.27 -7.29
N SER A 74 6.31 -4.13 -8.08
CA SER A 74 6.13 -3.02 -9.02
C SER A 74 6.08 -1.67 -8.30
N PHE A 75 5.38 -1.59 -7.16
CA PHE A 75 5.37 -0.41 -6.31
C PHE A 75 6.80 -0.07 -5.86
N HIS A 76 7.54 -1.02 -5.28
CA HIS A 76 8.91 -0.78 -4.82
C HIS A 76 9.81 -0.21 -5.92
N HIS A 77 9.73 -0.76 -7.13
CA HIS A 77 10.51 -0.33 -8.29
C HIS A 77 10.19 1.11 -8.71
N ILE A 78 8.91 1.48 -8.83
CA ILE A 78 8.48 2.85 -9.17
C ILE A 78 9.01 3.86 -8.13
N PHE A 79 8.93 3.51 -6.85
CA PHE A 79 9.35 4.42 -5.78
C PHE A 79 10.86 4.51 -5.60
N SER A 80 11.64 3.47 -5.93
CA SER A 80 13.10 3.58 -5.97
C SER A 80 13.57 4.49 -7.10
N LEU A 81 12.89 4.49 -8.24
CA LEU A 81 13.20 5.40 -9.35
C LEU A 81 12.83 6.86 -9.02
N ALA A 82 11.72 7.07 -8.32
CA ALA A 82 11.26 8.39 -7.88
C ALA A 82 12.06 8.98 -6.70
N SER A 83 13.11 8.30 -6.20
CA SER A 83 13.99 8.81 -5.13
C SER A 83 15.19 9.61 -5.64
N TRP A 84 15.26 9.85 -6.96
CA TRP A 84 16.29 10.64 -7.65
C TRP A 84 15.76 11.93 -8.30
N ALA A 85 14.69 12.51 -7.75
CA ALA A 85 14.15 13.80 -8.17
C ALA A 85 13.97 14.73 -6.96
#